data_AF-A0A524GZ27-F1
#
_entry.id   AF-A0A524GZ27-F1
#
_cell.length_a   1.000
_cell.length_b   1.000
_cell.length_c   1.000
_cell.angle_alpha   90.00
_cell.angle_beta   90.00
_cell.angle_gamma   90.00
#
_symmetry.space_group_name_H-M   'P 1'
#
loop_
_entity.id
_entity.type
_entity.pdbx_description
1 polymer ?
#
loop_
_entity_poly.entity_id
_entity_poly.type
_entity_poly.pdbx_seq_one_letter_code
_entity_poly.pdbx_strand_id
1 'polypeptide(L)'
;MHLSIYRTKKDVSAIVHAHPLFASAFTAMKCTINTNLTAEATAICDDPCFVQYALMGSKKLASLASESILKSDILLLENHGIITTGSSLLQAFDKLEVLENAAKMT
;
A
#
# COMPACT_ATOMS: atom_id res chain seq x y z
N MET A 1 -4.79 12.28 -3.58
CA MET A 1 -4.01 11.30 -2.79
C MET A 1 -2.54 11.31 -3.17
N HIS A 2 -2.16 10.90 -4.39
CA HIS A 2 -0.76 10.86 -4.85
C HIS A 2 0.00 12.20 -4.63
N LEU A 3 -0.62 13.33 -4.98
CA LEU A 3 -0.02 14.66 -4.76
C LEU A 3 0.34 14.93 -3.29
N SER A 4 -0.48 14.43 -2.34
CA SER A 4 -0.19 14.59 -0.90
C SER A 4 1.02 13.74 -0.50
N ILE A 5 1.09 12.50 -1.00
CA ILE A 5 2.23 11.61 -0.77
C ILE A 5 3.53 12.22 -1.31
N TYR A 6 3.56 12.70 -2.56
CA TYR A 6 4.73 13.38 -3.12
C TYR A 6 5.14 14.65 -2.37
N ARG A 7 4.18 15.35 -1.76
CA ARG A 7 4.48 16.53 -0.94
C ARG A 7 5.10 16.14 0.41
N THR A 8 4.63 15.06 1.01
CA THR A 8 5.02 14.61 2.35
C THR A 8 6.31 13.79 2.35
N LYS A 9 6.49 12.86 1.40
CA LYS A 9 7.64 11.95 1.33
C LYS A 9 8.44 12.23 0.05
N LYS A 10 9.55 12.96 0.19
CA LYS A 10 10.30 13.57 -0.94
C LYS A 10 11.16 12.60 -1.75
N ASP A 11 11.49 11.46 -1.16
CA ASP A 11 12.23 10.35 -1.76
C ASP A 11 11.37 9.46 -2.66
N VAL A 12 10.03 9.58 -2.58
CA VAL A 12 9.11 8.86 -3.46
C VAL A 12 9.13 9.48 -4.86
N SER A 13 9.49 8.68 -5.85
CA SER A 13 9.52 9.07 -7.27
C SER A 13 8.46 8.35 -8.11
N ALA A 14 7.84 7.30 -7.57
CA ALA A 14 6.74 6.58 -8.20
C ALA A 14 5.71 6.10 -7.18
N ILE A 15 4.45 6.08 -7.61
CA ILE A 15 3.30 5.61 -6.83
C ILE A 15 2.46 4.73 -7.74
N VAL A 16 2.13 3.52 -7.29
CA VAL A 16 1.15 2.65 -7.94
C VAL A 16 -0.05 2.52 -7.01
N HIS A 17 -1.26 2.64 -7.57
CA HIS A 17 -2.50 2.40 -6.87
C HIS A 17 -3.35 1.45 -7.71
N ALA A 18 -3.82 0.37 -7.10
CA ALA A 18 -4.62 -0.66 -7.75
C ALA A 18 -5.51 -1.37 -6.73
N HIS A 19 -6.48 -2.13 -7.24
CA HIS A 19 -7.37 -2.98 -6.45
C HIS A 19 -7.14 -4.46 -6.79
N PRO A 20 -5.94 -5.02 -6.50
CA PRO A 20 -5.66 -6.42 -6.77
C PRO A 20 -6.53 -7.31 -5.87
N LEU A 21 -6.98 -8.45 -6.39
CA LEU A 21 -8.12 -9.19 -5.85
C LEU A 21 -7.90 -9.64 -4.40
N PHE A 22 -6.77 -10.30 -4.12
CA PHE A 22 -6.52 -10.88 -2.81
C PHE A 22 -6.18 -9.79 -1.80
N ALA A 23 -5.21 -8.91 -2.08
CA ALA A 23 -4.83 -7.87 -1.13
C ALA A 23 -5.96 -6.87 -0.85
N SER A 24 -6.82 -6.57 -1.84
CA SER A 24 -7.99 -5.70 -1.60
C SER A 24 -9.03 -6.36 -0.69
N ALA A 25 -9.18 -7.69 -0.72
CA ALA A 25 -10.07 -8.39 0.21
C ALA A 25 -9.64 -8.18 1.67
N PHE A 26 -8.32 -8.20 1.95
CA PHE A 26 -7.80 -7.91 3.30
C PHE A 26 -8.14 -6.50 3.78
N THR A 27 -8.22 -5.51 2.87
CA THR A 27 -8.65 -4.16 3.23
C THR A 27 -10.10 -4.09 3.70
N ALA A 28 -10.97 -4.99 3.21
CA ALA A 28 -12.37 -5.07 3.58
C ALA A 28 -12.59 -5.91 4.85
N MET A 29 -11.82 -7.01 4.99
CA MET A 29 -11.89 -7.91 6.15
C MET A 29 -11.24 -7.32 7.41
N LYS A 30 -10.37 -6.30 7.26
CA LYS A 30 -9.57 -5.72 8.35
C LYS A 30 -8.63 -6.74 8.99
N CYS A 31 -8.10 -7.64 8.16
CA CYS A 31 -7.10 -8.63 8.52
C CYS A 31 -5.72 -8.21 8.03
N THR A 32 -4.67 -8.81 8.58
CA THR A 32 -3.28 -8.59 8.18
C THR A 32 -2.85 -9.57 7.09
N ILE A 33 -2.15 -9.08 6.06
CA ILE A 33 -1.45 -9.94 5.09
C ILE A 33 -0.15 -10.41 5.74
N ASN A 34 0.16 -11.70 5.69
CA ASN A 34 1.40 -12.23 6.24
C ASN A 34 2.53 -12.15 5.20
N THR A 35 3.37 -11.12 5.32
CA THR A 35 4.54 -10.90 4.46
C THR A 35 5.77 -11.74 4.85
N ASN A 36 5.66 -12.61 5.87
CA ASN A 36 6.75 -13.46 6.35
C ASN A 36 6.71 -14.89 5.81
N LEU A 37 5.81 -15.21 4.89
CA LEU A 37 5.65 -16.56 4.33
C LEU A 37 6.71 -16.90 3.27
N THR A 38 7.24 -15.90 2.56
CA THR A 38 8.30 -16.06 1.56
C THR A 38 9.39 -15.01 1.78
N ALA A 39 10.64 -15.36 1.45
CA ALA A 39 11.78 -14.47 1.64
C ALA A 39 11.62 -13.17 0.82
N GLU A 40 11.04 -13.28 -0.38
CA GLU A 40 10.77 -12.15 -1.27
C GLU A 40 9.74 -11.19 -0.65
N ALA A 41 8.64 -11.71 -0.08
CA ALA A 41 7.64 -10.89 0.57
C ALA A 41 8.21 -10.14 1.78
N THR A 42 9.05 -10.81 2.57
CA THR A 42 9.71 -10.18 3.72
C THR A 42 10.65 -9.07 3.28
N ALA A 43 11.47 -9.33 2.25
CA ALA A 43 12.45 -8.36 1.77
C ALA A 43 11.84 -7.15 1.05
N ILE A 44 10.72 -7.33 0.35
CA ILE A 44 10.13 -6.30 -0.52
C ILE A 44 9.01 -5.52 0.18
N CYS A 45 8.14 -6.22 0.92
CA CYS A 45 6.92 -5.62 1.47
C CYS A 45 7.08 -5.15 2.91
N ASP A 46 8.01 -5.74 3.67
CA ASP A 46 8.19 -5.49 5.11
C ASP A 46 6.83 -5.50 5.84
N ASP A 47 6.47 -4.45 6.57
CA ASP A 47 5.18 -4.29 7.24
C ASP A 47 4.24 -3.31 6.50
N PRO A 48 3.16 -3.79 5.84
CA PRO A 48 2.14 -2.93 5.25
C PRO A 48 1.32 -2.16 6.30
N CYS A 49 0.98 -0.90 6.02
CA CYS A 49 0.22 -0.06 6.94
C CYS A 49 -1.27 0.01 6.56
N PHE A 50 -2.16 -0.26 7.52
CA PHE A 50 -3.60 -0.12 7.32
C PHE A 50 -4.07 1.33 7.52
N VAL A 51 -4.87 1.84 6.59
CA VAL A 51 -5.39 3.22 6.58
C VAL A 51 -6.91 3.17 6.72
N GLN A 52 -7.43 3.86 7.74
CA GLN A 52 -8.88 3.96 7.98
C GLN A 52 -9.63 4.56 6.78
N TYR A 53 -10.88 4.13 6.62
CA TYR A 53 -11.73 4.55 5.52
C TYR A 53 -11.90 6.07 5.48
N ALA A 54 -11.82 6.61 4.28
CA ALA A 54 -12.25 7.96 3.95
C ALA A 54 -12.70 8.00 2.49
N LEU A 55 -13.67 8.86 2.19
CA LEU A 55 -14.25 8.97 0.84
C LEU A 55 -13.16 9.21 -0.22
N MET A 56 -13.21 8.45 -1.32
CA MET A 56 -12.30 8.62 -2.46
C MET A 56 -12.35 10.06 -3.02
N GLY A 57 -11.19 10.58 -3.41
CA GLY A 57 -11.04 11.97 -3.85
C GLY A 57 -11.07 13.01 -2.72
N SER A 58 -11.39 12.64 -1.47
CA SER A 58 -11.44 13.59 -0.36
C SER A 58 -10.06 14.05 0.11
N LYS A 59 -10.01 15.25 0.69
CA LYS A 59 -8.83 15.75 1.42
C LYS A 59 -8.48 14.86 2.62
N LYS A 60 -9.49 14.25 3.26
CA LYS A 60 -9.29 13.37 4.42
C LYS A 60 -8.51 12.11 4.04
N LEU A 61 -8.90 11.43 2.96
CA LEU A 61 -8.17 10.26 2.44
C LEU A 61 -6.73 10.65 2.07
N ALA A 62 -6.55 11.80 1.42
CA ALA A 62 -5.22 12.29 1.05
C ALA A 62 -4.32 12.52 2.27
N SER A 63 -4.84 13.12 3.36
CA SER A 63 -4.10 13.34 4.62
C SER A 63 -3.69 12.02 5.26
N LEU A 64 -4.67 11.12 5.45
CA LEU A 64 -4.44 9.82 6.09
C LEU A 64 -3.41 8.99 5.32
N ALA A 65 -3.51 8.93 3.99
CA ALA A 65 -2.55 8.21 3.16
C ALA A 65 -1.15 8.83 3.25
N SER A 66 -1.03 10.16 3.18
CA SER A 66 0.28 10.83 3.26
C SER A 66 0.92 10.77 4.65
N GLU A 67 0.15 10.69 5.73
CA GLU A 67 0.69 10.46 7.07
C GLU A 67 1.15 9.00 7.24
N SER A 68 0.39 8.06 6.68
CA SER A 68 0.67 6.62 6.80
C SER A 68 1.87 6.18 5.96
N ILE A 69 2.12 6.82 4.80
CA ILE A 69 3.25 6.47 3.92
C ILE A 69 4.63 6.76 4.55
N LEU A 70 4.66 7.57 5.62
CA LEU A 70 5.87 7.80 6.40
C LEU A 70 6.27 6.56 7.23
N LYS A 71 5.35 5.62 7.45
CA LYS A 71 5.56 4.40 8.22
C LYS A 71 5.84 3.19 7.34
N SER A 72 5.26 3.13 6.15
CA SER A 72 5.41 2.02 5.22
C SER A 72 5.27 2.50 3.78
N ASP A 73 5.96 1.87 2.85
CA ASP A 73 5.77 2.09 1.42
C ASP A 73 4.55 1.38 0.84
N ILE A 74 3.82 0.60 1.66
CA ILE A 74 2.64 -0.15 1.25
C ILE A 74 1.48 0.22 2.17
N LEU A 75 0.39 0.71 1.59
CA LEU A 75 -0.81 1.09 2.31
C LEU A 75 -2.01 0.23 1.89
N LEU A 76 -2.67 -0.36 2.87
CA LEU A 76 -3.98 -1.01 2.75
C LEU A 76 -5.06 0.01 3.10
N LEU A 77 -5.80 0.50 2.10
CA LEU A 77 -6.87 1.46 2.29
C LEU A 77 -8.18 0.71 2.58
N GLU A 78 -8.74 0.84 3.79
CA GLU A 78 -9.98 0.19 4.21
C GLU A 78 -11.09 0.33 3.16
N ASN A 79 -11.70 -0.79 2.75
CA ASN A 79 -12.77 -0.85 1.74
C ASN A 79 -12.45 -0.15 0.41
N HIS A 80 -11.17 -0.11 0.00
CA HIS A 80 -10.78 0.60 -1.21
C HIS A 80 -9.72 -0.16 -2.01
N GLY A 81 -8.49 -0.30 -1.53
CA GLY A 81 -7.43 -0.95 -2.30
C GLY A 81 -6.04 -0.63 -1.78
N ILE A 82 -5.02 -0.80 -2.63
CA ILE A 82 -3.61 -0.72 -2.22
C ILE A 82 -2.93 0.50 -2.84
N ILE A 83 -2.04 1.14 -2.09
CA ILE A 83 -1.03 2.06 -2.63
C ILE A 83 0.35 1.48 -2.34
N THR A 84 1.23 1.54 -3.31
CA THR A 84 2.66 1.27 -3.12
C THR A 84 3.52 2.43 -3.61
N THR A 85 4.65 2.65 -2.96
CA THR A 85 5.61 3.72 -3.33
C THR A 85 7.03 3.20 -3.53
N GLY A 86 7.80 3.90 -4.36
CA GLY A 86 9.19 3.57 -4.61
C GLY A 86 9.97 4.70 -5.27
N SER A 87 11.28 4.46 -5.46
CA SER A 87 12.20 5.33 -6.19
C SER A 87 12.10 5.16 -7.71
N SER A 88 11.39 4.13 -8.18
CA SER A 88 11.09 3.89 -9.60
C SER A 88 9.72 3.24 -9.74
N LEU A 89 9.13 3.35 -10.94
CA LEU A 89 7.85 2.72 -11.23
C LEU A 89 7.91 1.20 -11.06
N LEU A 90 9.02 0.58 -11.44
CA LEU A 90 9.24 -0.85 -11.27
C LEU A 90 9.25 -1.24 -9.79
N GLN A 91 9.96 -0.50 -8.93
CA GLN A 91 9.98 -0.80 -7.50
C GLN A 91 8.59 -0.66 -6.85
N ALA A 92 7.83 0.38 -7.22
CA ALA A 92 6.47 0.54 -6.72
C ALA A 92 5.55 -0.58 -7.22
N PHE A 93 5.68 -0.99 -8.48
CA PHE A 93 4.93 -2.10 -9.06
C PHE A 93 5.29 -3.45 -8.44
N ASP A 94 6.58 -3.75 -8.24
CA ASP A 94 7.05 -4.99 -7.62
C ASP A 94 6.48 -5.18 -6.21
N LYS A 95 6.43 -4.10 -5.40
CA LYS A 95 5.79 -4.13 -4.08
C LYS A 95 4.32 -4.52 -4.16
N LEU A 96 3.59 -4.07 -5.18
CA LEU A 96 2.18 -4.38 -5.36
C LEU A 96 2.00 -5.86 -5.74
N GLU A 97 2.76 -6.35 -6.72
CA GLU A 97 2.70 -7.74 -7.19
C GLU A 97 3.11 -8.74 -6.11
N VAL A 98 4.18 -8.45 -5.38
CA VAL A 98 4.65 -9.31 -4.29
C VAL A 98 3.65 -9.31 -3.13
N LEU A 99 3.04 -8.17 -2.80
CA LEU A 99 1.99 -8.10 -1.79
C LEU A 99 0.76 -8.91 -2.20
N GLU A 100 0.34 -8.84 -3.46
CA GLU A 100 -0.79 -9.63 -3.97
C GLU A 100 -0.50 -11.14 -3.85
N ASN A 101 0.71 -11.57 -4.20
CA ASN A 101 1.12 -12.96 -4.02
C ASN A 101 1.15 -13.37 -2.54
N ALA A 102 1.66 -12.51 -1.64
CA ALA A 102 1.62 -12.77 -0.20
C ALA A 102 0.18 -12.86 0.34
N ALA A 103 -0.72 -11.99 -0.12
CA ALA A 103 -2.13 -12.01 0.24
C ALA A 103 -2.83 -13.29 -0.22
N LYS A 104 -2.49 -13.79 -1.41
CA LYS A 104 -3.03 -15.07 -1.92
C LYS A 104 -2.61 -16.27 -1.08
N MET A 105 -1.47 -16.18 -0.39
CA MET A 105 -0.92 -17.25 0.45
C MET A 105 -1.29 -17.14 1.93
N THR A 106 -1.87 -16.00 2.35
CA THR A 106 -2.31 -15.75 3.72
C THR A 106 -3.72 -16.27 3.94
#